data_AF-A0AAV0WT61-F1
#
_entry.id   AF-A0AAV0WT61-F1
#
_cell.length_a   1.000
_cell.length_b   1.000
_cell.length_c   1.000
_cell.angle_alpha   90.00
_cell.angle_beta   90.00
_cell.angle_gamma   90.00
#
_symmetry.space_group_name_H-M   'P 1'
#
loop_
_entity.id
_entity.type
_entity.pdbx_description
1 polymer ?
#
loop_
_entity_poly.entity_id
_entity_poly.type
_entity_poly.pdbx_seq_one_letter_code
_entity_poly.pdbx_strand_id
1 'polypeptide(L)'
;MSQRQAAYKLNVSQSLLGRMLKSRKEIENASLENVNSNRKRKRVGKEEEVEEALKQWFTKVQKKDARVTGPLLLQKAEYLAIKQ
;
A
#
# COMPACT_ATOMS: atom_id res chain seq x y z
N MET A 1 8.17 26.62 13.54
CA MET A 1 6.81 26.35 14.09
C MET A 1 6.94 25.23 15.10
N SER A 2 6.45 25.39 16.33
CA SER A 2 6.51 24.31 17.34
C SER A 2 5.56 23.16 16.98
N GLN A 3 5.87 21.91 17.37
CA GLN A 3 4.97 20.77 17.21
C GLN A 3 3.58 21.02 17.83
N ARG A 4 3.53 21.72 18.97
CA ARG A 4 2.26 22.09 19.62
C ARG A 4 1.43 23.03 18.74
N GLN A 5 2.08 24.02 18.12
CA GLN A 5 1.42 24.96 17.20
C GLN A 5 0.94 24.25 15.93
N ALA A 6 1.73 23.32 15.40
CA ALA A 6 1.35 22.53 14.23
C ALA A 6 0.15 21.61 14.53
N ALA A 7 0.16 20.92 15.68
CA ALA A 7 -0.94 20.05 16.11
C ALA A 7 -2.25 20.84 16.27
N TYR A 8 -2.19 22.04 16.86
CA TYR A 8 -3.33 22.95 16.95
C TYR A 8 -3.88 23.35 15.57
N LYS A 9 -3.01 23.77 14.64
CA LYS A 9 -3.42 24.14 13.27
C LYS A 9 -4.06 22.99 12.50
N LEU A 10 -3.58 21.77 12.73
CA LEU A 10 -4.09 20.56 12.08
C LEU A 10 -5.28 19.93 12.82
N ASN A 11 -5.70 20.50 13.95
CA ASN A 11 -6.74 19.97 14.84
C ASN A 11 -6.52 18.50 15.24
N VAL A 12 -5.28 18.17 15.61
CA VAL A 12 -4.89 16.84 16.08
C VAL A 12 -4.20 16.93 17.45
N SER A 13 -4.18 15.82 18.20
CA SER A 13 -3.42 15.78 19.43
C SER A 13 -1.91 15.85 19.13
N GLN A 14 -1.15 16.45 20.05
CA GLN A 14 0.31 16.52 19.93
C GLN A 14 0.95 15.12 19.89
N SER A 15 0.39 14.15 20.62
CA SER A 15 0.84 12.75 20.62
C SER A 15 0.61 12.07 19.28
N LEU A 16 -0.52 12.35 18.60
CA LEU A 16 -0.78 11.85 17.26
C LEU A 16 0.21 12.42 16.25
N LEU A 17 0.44 13.74 16.30
CA LEU A 17 1.43 14.39 15.44
C LEU A 17 2.83 13.79 15.66
N GLY A 18 3.24 13.58 16.92
CA GLY A 18 4.51 12.93 17.23
C GLY A 18 4.64 11.53 16.64
N ARG A 19 3.58 10.71 16.72
CA ARG A 19 3.55 9.37 16.12
C ARG A 19 3.63 9.43 14.60
N MET A 20 2.89 10.33 13.96
CA MET A 20 2.94 10.54 12.51
C MET A 20 4.34 10.96 12.05
N LEU A 21 5.00 11.84 12.79
CA LEU A 21 6.36 12.27 12.48
C LEU A 21 7.39 11.14 12.63
N LYS A 22 7.20 10.24 13.61
CA LYS A 22 8.07 9.06 13.79
C LYS A 22 8.00 8.11 12.58
N SER A 23 6.79 7.88 12.05
CA SER A 23 6.56 7.05 10.86
C SER A 23 6.49 7.86 9.56
N ARG A 24 7.05 9.08 9.53
CA ARG A 24 6.89 10.00 8.39
C ARG A 24 7.31 9.39 7.06
N LYS A 25 8.53 8.82 7.01
CA LYS A 25 9.08 8.23 5.78
C LYS A 25 8.20 7.08 5.27
N GLU A 26 7.71 6.24 6.18
CA GLU A 26 6.83 5.12 5.85
C GLU A 26 5.50 5.61 5.26
N ILE A 27 4.91 6.67 5.85
CA ILE A 27 3.66 7.28 5.36
C ILE A 27 3.88 7.92 3.98
N GLU A 28 4.97 8.67 3.80
CA GLU A 28 5.31 9.32 2.52
C GLU A 28 5.55 8.26 1.43
N ASN A 29 6.37 7.24 1.68
CA ASN A 29 6.61 6.15 0.73
C ASN A 29 5.32 5.40 0.40
N ALA A 30 4.51 5.05 1.41
CA ALA A 30 3.23 4.38 1.18
C ALA A 30 2.26 5.25 0.38
N SER A 31 2.32 6.58 0.49
CA SER A 31 1.53 7.49 -0.33
C SER A 31 1.99 7.52 -1.79
N LEU A 32 3.28 7.35 -2.06
CA LEU A 32 3.83 7.32 -3.43
C LEU A 32 3.56 5.99 -4.12
N GLU A 33 3.64 4.88 -3.39
CA GLU A 33 3.45 3.52 -3.93
C GLU A 33 1.97 3.15 -4.14
N ASN A 34 1.05 3.79 -3.42
CA ASN A 34 -0.37 3.48 -3.50
C ASN A 34 -1.11 4.38 -4.49
N VAL A 35 -1.87 3.74 -5.38
CA VAL A 35 -2.75 4.42 -6.35
C VAL A 35 -3.93 5.12 -5.66
N ASN A 36 -4.32 4.69 -4.45
CA ASN A 36 -5.44 5.26 -3.70
C ASN A 36 -4.97 6.22 -2.59
N SER A 37 -5.01 7.52 -2.89
CA SER A 37 -4.69 8.61 -1.94
C SER A 37 -5.63 8.69 -0.73
N ASN A 38 -6.82 8.08 -0.80
CA ASN A 38 -7.78 8.06 0.31
C ASN A 38 -7.55 6.91 1.30
N ARG A 39 -6.57 6.02 1.05
CA ARG A 39 -6.28 4.86 1.91
C ARG A 39 -5.71 5.32 3.26
N LYS A 40 -6.40 5.01 4.36
CA LYS A 40 -5.94 5.34 5.73
C LYS A 40 -5.10 4.24 6.42
N ARG A 41 -5.20 2.98 5.99
CA ARG A 41 -4.55 1.83 6.67
C ARG A 41 -3.77 0.96 5.69
N LYS A 42 -2.51 0.63 6.00
CA LYS A 42 -1.73 -0.40 5.29
C LYS A 42 -2.12 -1.79 5.79
N ARG A 43 -3.28 -2.31 5.37
CA ARG A 43 -3.62 -3.73 5.54
C ARG A 43 -2.77 -4.59 4.62
N VAL A 44 -2.24 -5.67 5.17
CA VAL A 44 -1.46 -6.68 4.50
C VAL A 44 -2.20 -8.01 4.64
N GLY A 45 -2.26 -8.80 3.56
CA GLY A 45 -2.84 -10.14 3.59
C GLY A 45 -1.96 -11.14 4.34
N LYS A 46 -2.38 -12.41 4.36
CA LYS A 46 -1.58 -13.48 4.96
C LYS A 46 -0.31 -13.76 4.15
N GLU A 47 -0.42 -13.69 2.82
CA GLU A 47 0.63 -14.02 1.87
C GLU A 47 1.08 -12.76 1.10
N GLU A 48 1.67 -11.78 1.80
CA GLU A 48 2.06 -10.47 1.24
C GLU A 48 2.95 -10.61 0.00
N GLU A 49 3.92 -11.51 0.04
CA GLU A 49 4.86 -11.75 -1.05
C GLU A 49 4.16 -12.27 -2.32
N VAL A 50 3.17 -13.18 -2.16
CA VAL A 50 2.36 -13.68 -3.28
C VAL A 50 1.52 -12.55 -3.86
N GLU A 51 0.88 -11.74 -3.01
CA GLU A 51 0.10 -10.57 -3.44
C GLU A 51 0.97 -9.56 -4.20
N GLU A 52 2.20 -9.31 -3.74
CA GLU A 52 3.13 -8.40 -4.38
C GLU A 52 3.59 -8.93 -5.75
N ALA A 53 4.03 -10.18 -5.81
CA ALA A 53 4.44 -10.82 -7.08
C ALA A 53 3.27 -10.86 -8.09
N LEU A 54 2.05 -11.14 -7.61
CA LEU A 54 0.84 -11.14 -8.43
C LEU A 54 0.52 -9.75 -8.96
N LYS A 55 0.61 -8.70 -8.13
CA LYS A 55 0.42 -7.30 -8.54
C LYS A 55 1.44 -6.87 -9.59
N GLN A 56 2.71 -7.24 -9.42
CA GLN A 56 3.76 -6.94 -10.40
C GLN A 56 3.47 -7.63 -11.74
N TRP A 57 3.07 -8.91 -11.72
CA TRP A 57 2.68 -9.64 -12.92
C TRP A 57 1.46 -9.01 -13.60
N PHE A 58 0.39 -8.73 -12.84
CA PHE A 58 -0.85 -8.15 -13.35
C PHE A 58 -0.58 -6.80 -14.03
N THR A 59 0.21 -5.93 -13.40
CA THR A 59 0.57 -4.62 -13.96
C THR A 59 1.35 -4.75 -15.28
N LYS A 60 2.27 -5.73 -15.37
CA LYS A 60 3.03 -6.00 -16.61
C LYS A 60 2.14 -6.53 -17.73
N VAL A 61 1.16 -7.39 -17.41
CA VAL A 61 0.22 -7.97 -18.38
C VAL A 61 -0.81 -6.93 -18.84
N GLN A 62 -1.34 -6.13 -17.92
CA GLN A 62 -2.27 -5.04 -18.24
C GLN A 62 -1.64 -3.99 -19.16
N LYS A 63 -0.35 -3.68 -18.98
CA LYS A 63 0.39 -2.79 -19.91
C LYS A 63 0.46 -3.30 -21.35
N LYS A 64 0.23 -4.60 -21.56
CA LYS A 64 0.18 -5.23 -22.90
C LYS A 64 -1.25 -5.37 -23.42
N ASP A 65 -2.21 -4.67 -22.80
CA ASP A 65 -3.64 -4.68 -23.12
C ASP A 65 -4.30 -6.06 -23.11
N ALA A 66 -3.71 -7.00 -22.37
CA ALA A 66 -4.28 -8.32 -22.19
C ALA A 66 -5.38 -8.28 -21.11
N ARG A 67 -6.60 -8.72 -21.47
CA ARG A 67 -7.71 -8.85 -20.54
C ARG A 67 -7.43 -9.98 -19.54
N VAL A 68 -7.11 -9.62 -18.31
CA VAL A 68 -6.96 -10.59 -17.21
C VAL A 68 -8.31 -10.80 -16.53
N THR A 69 -8.83 -12.02 -16.66
CA THR A 69 -10.07 -12.44 -15.96
C THR A 69 -9.77 -12.90 -14.53
N GLY A 70 -10.78 -12.85 -13.64
CA GLY A 70 -10.67 -13.32 -12.25
C GLY A 70 -10.12 -14.76 -12.10
N PRO A 71 -10.62 -15.76 -12.85
CA PRO A 71 -10.09 -17.12 -12.80
C PRO A 71 -8.60 -17.23 -13.18
N LEU A 72 -8.17 -16.48 -14.20
CA LEU A 72 -6.77 -16.43 -14.61
C LEU A 72 -5.88 -15.79 -13.52
N LEU A 73 -6.40 -14.76 -12.85
CA LEU A 73 -5.71 -14.12 -11.73
C LEU A 73 -5.54 -15.10 -10.56
N LEU A 74 -6.58 -15.87 -10.23
CA LEU A 74 -6.53 -16.90 -9.18
C LEU A 74 -5.51 -18.01 -9.52
N GLN A 75 -5.58 -18.56 -10.74
CA GLN A 75 -4.63 -19.58 -11.19
C GLN A 75 -3.17 -19.09 -11.09
N LYS A 76 -2.94 -17.81 -11.42
CA LYS A 76 -1.60 -17.22 -11.28
C LYS A 76 -1.19 -17.06 -9.82
N ALA A 77 -2.10 -16.72 -8.92
CA ALA A 77 -1.84 -16.61 -7.50
C ALA A 77 -1.45 -17.97 -6.91
N GLU A 78 -2.20 -19.03 -7.23
CA GLU A 78 -1.90 -20.40 -6.82
C GLU A 78 -0.52 -20.86 -7.32
N TYR A 79 -0.22 -20.59 -8.59
CA TYR A 79 1.09 -20.89 -9.16
C TYR A 79 2.24 -20.19 -8.42
N LEU A 80 2.04 -18.93 -8.00
CA LEU A 80 3.04 -18.17 -7.25
C LEU A 80 3.18 -18.68 -5.81
N ALA A 81 2.08 -19.09 -5.17
CA ALA A 81 2.10 -19.65 -3.82
C ALA A 81 2.84 -20.99 -3.75
N ILE A 82 2.77 -21.82 -4.80
CA ILE A 82 3.49 -23.11 -4.88
C ILE A 82 5.01 -22.90 -5.07
N LYS A 83 5.41 -21.75 -5.62
CA LYS A 83 6.80 -21.45 -5.99
C LYS A 83 7.60 -20.70 -4.92
N GLN A 84 7.00 -20.44 -3.77
CA GLN A 84 7.66 -19.88 -2.59
C GLN A 84 8.54 -20.92 -1.89
#